data_AF-A0A971CC89-F1
#
_entry.id   AF-A0A971CC89-F1
#
_cell.length_a   1.000
_cell.length_b   1.000
_cell.length_c   1.000
_cell.angle_alpha   90.00
_cell.angle_beta   90.00
_cell.angle_gamma   90.00
#
_symmetry.space_group_name_H-M   'P 1'
#
loop_
_entity.id
_entity.type
_entity.pdbx_description
1 polymer ?
#
loop_
_entity_poly.entity_id
_entity_poly.type
_entity_poly.pdbx_seq_one_letter_code
_entity_poly.pdbx_strand_id
1 'polypeptide(L)'
;MTEAIKFETVKKVADVSFKIKDLSKISKVDSISPPSVFIGSKLKYPLVNVGILSPLNKDNNAWLYDDAKYWAENNLNIEEVMSLRNGLLNSRFQAKVSDIRLNKKFVEVAKDVAISSKQVDVEIELKNRLIVGREKDKILTPHGMRAGLKNVAITGNVKVEKQVDKVINDEIKASEAIEFLY
;
A
#
# COMPACT_ATOMS: atom_id res chain seq x y z
N MET A 1 15.00 -4.63 -20.63
CA MET A 1 15.59 -5.87 -20.07
C MET A 1 15.78 -5.63 -18.58
N THR A 2 14.78 -5.96 -17.79
CA THR A 2 14.83 -5.88 -16.32
C THR A 2 15.61 -7.10 -15.85
N GLU A 3 16.78 -6.91 -15.24
CA GLU A 3 17.49 -8.01 -14.58
C GLU A 3 16.54 -8.67 -13.59
N ALA A 4 16.35 -9.98 -13.72
CA ALA A 4 15.56 -10.77 -12.80
C ALA A 4 16.16 -10.61 -11.40
N ILE A 5 15.46 -9.87 -10.53
CA ILE A 5 15.86 -9.67 -9.14
C ILE A 5 15.94 -11.06 -8.51
N LYS A 6 17.15 -11.50 -8.14
CA LYS A 6 17.38 -12.83 -7.61
C LYS A 6 16.63 -13.01 -6.28
N PHE A 7 16.00 -14.17 -6.12
CA PHE A 7 15.28 -14.68 -4.94
C PHE A 7 15.93 -14.35 -3.58
N GLU A 8 17.26 -14.30 -3.53
CA GLU A 8 18.04 -13.97 -2.35
C GLU A 8 17.75 -12.56 -1.82
N THR A 9 17.43 -11.60 -2.70
CA THR A 9 17.03 -10.24 -2.33
C THR A 9 15.63 -10.23 -1.71
N VAL A 10 14.67 -10.98 -2.27
CA VAL A 10 13.29 -11.07 -1.75
C VAL A 10 13.26 -11.72 -0.37
N LYS A 11 14.01 -12.83 -0.20
CA LYS A 11 14.15 -13.53 1.07
C LYS A 11 14.84 -12.67 2.12
N LYS A 12 15.90 -11.95 1.74
CA LYS A 12 16.59 -11.00 2.63
C LYS A 12 15.68 -9.85 3.07
N VAL A 13 14.87 -9.32 2.16
CA VAL A 13 13.91 -8.24 2.44
C VAL A 13 12.83 -8.69 3.44
N ALA A 14 12.26 -9.88 3.24
CA ALA A 14 11.31 -10.47 4.19
C ALA A 14 11.97 -10.76 5.55
N ASP A 15 13.15 -11.39 5.58
CA ASP A 15 13.85 -11.75 6.82
C ASP A 15 14.34 -10.51 7.60
N VAL A 16 14.69 -9.41 6.92
CA VAL A 16 15.11 -8.16 7.56
C VAL A 16 13.93 -7.44 8.22
N SER A 17 12.73 -7.50 7.64
CA SER A 17 11.52 -6.90 8.22
C SER A 17 11.16 -7.48 9.60
N PHE A 18 11.43 -8.77 9.82
CA PHE A 18 11.16 -9.46 11.10
C PHE A 18 12.34 -9.44 12.10
N LYS A 19 13.54 -9.02 11.69
CA LYS A 19 14.73 -8.93 12.56
C LYS A 19 14.78 -7.67 13.43
N ILE A 20 13.81 -6.76 13.33
CA ILE A 20 13.74 -5.60 14.20
C ILE A 20 13.41 -6.09 15.63
N LYS A 21 14.44 -6.14 16.49
CA LYS A 21 14.37 -6.63 17.87
C LYS A 21 13.33 -5.89 18.75
N ASP A 22 12.87 -4.70 18.35
CA ASP A 22 11.94 -3.86 19.10
C ASP A 22 10.83 -3.27 18.22
N LEU A 23 10.04 -4.11 17.53
CA LEU A 23 8.83 -3.69 16.80
C LEU A 23 7.83 -2.90 17.67
N SER A 24 7.88 -3.08 19.00
CA SER A 24 7.03 -2.41 19.97
C SER A 24 7.30 -0.90 20.14
N LYS A 25 8.50 -0.42 19.75
CA LYS A 25 8.93 0.98 19.93
C LYS A 25 8.80 1.85 18.69
N ILE A 26 8.45 1.27 17.54
CA ILE A 26 8.32 2.02 16.29
C ILE A 26 7.08 2.91 16.37
N SER A 27 7.31 4.22 16.30
CA SER A 27 6.27 5.27 16.26
C SER A 27 6.29 6.08 14.97
N LYS A 28 7.40 6.07 14.24
CA LYS A 28 7.59 6.70 12.94
C LYS A 28 8.23 5.73 11.97
N VAL A 29 7.79 5.76 10.72
CA VAL A 29 8.25 4.91 9.63
C VAL A 29 8.50 5.81 8.43
N ASP A 30 9.73 5.80 7.94
CA ASP A 30 10.12 6.43 6.68
C ASP A 30 10.34 5.29 5.67
N SER A 31 9.54 5.26 4.61
CA SER A 31 9.43 4.08 3.75
C SER A 31 9.01 4.43 2.31
N ILE A 32 8.99 3.41 1.46
CA ILE A 32 8.56 3.49 0.07
C ILE A 32 7.33 2.59 -0.08
N SER A 33 6.16 3.19 -0.30
CA SER A 33 4.91 2.48 -0.51
C SER A 33 4.84 1.93 -1.93
N PRO A 34 4.48 0.65 -2.16
CA PRO A 34 3.95 0.24 -3.47
C PRO A 34 2.78 1.14 -3.92
N PRO A 35 2.49 1.20 -5.22
CA PRO A 35 1.34 1.93 -5.79
C PRO A 35 0.01 1.24 -5.46
N SER A 36 -0.30 1.07 -4.18
CA SER A 36 -1.47 0.33 -3.73
C SER A 36 -1.88 0.73 -2.31
N VAL A 37 -3.19 0.66 -2.06
CA VAL A 37 -3.80 0.94 -0.77
C VAL A 37 -4.73 -0.20 -0.36
N PHE A 38 -4.91 -0.34 0.94
CA PHE A 38 -5.87 -1.27 1.50
C PHE A 38 -7.22 -0.58 1.72
N ILE A 39 -8.32 -1.19 1.26
CA ILE A 39 -9.69 -0.73 1.55
C ILE A 39 -10.50 -1.92 2.04
N GLY A 40 -11.10 -1.80 3.22
CA GLY A 40 -11.91 -2.87 3.81
C GLY A 40 -12.99 -2.38 4.76
N SER A 41 -14.24 -2.74 4.49
CA SER A 41 -15.40 -2.30 5.29
C SER A 41 -15.67 -3.16 6.53
N LYS A 42 -15.19 -4.42 6.56
CA LYS A 42 -15.59 -5.44 7.56
C LYS A 42 -17.12 -5.43 7.79
N LEU A 43 -17.89 -5.35 6.69
CA LEU A 43 -19.36 -5.28 6.67
C LEU A 43 -19.97 -4.02 7.30
N LYS A 44 -19.22 -2.91 7.40
CA LYS A 44 -19.70 -1.63 7.99
C LYS A 44 -19.90 -0.50 6.98
N TYR A 45 -20.14 -0.85 5.71
CA TYR A 45 -20.39 0.14 4.66
C TYR A 45 -21.55 1.09 5.07
N PRO A 46 -21.46 2.42 4.84
CA PRO A 46 -20.46 3.15 4.05
C PRO A 46 -19.17 3.54 4.79
N LEU A 47 -18.97 3.08 6.03
CA LEU A 47 -17.71 3.29 6.76
C LEU A 47 -16.69 2.21 6.35
N VAL A 48 -15.49 2.65 5.99
CA VAL A 48 -14.40 1.77 5.54
C VAL A 48 -13.12 2.04 6.31
N ASN A 49 -12.29 1.00 6.46
CA ASN A 49 -10.90 1.16 6.86
C ASN A 49 -10.09 1.37 5.59
N VAL A 50 -9.28 2.43 5.58
CA VAL A 50 -8.32 2.73 4.52
C VAL A 50 -6.93 2.59 5.09
N GLY A 51 -6.02 1.99 4.33
CA GLY A 51 -4.66 1.71 4.76
C GLY A 51 -3.63 2.08 3.70
N ILE A 52 -2.60 2.80 4.10
CA ILE A 52 -1.40 3.01 3.28
C ILE A 52 -0.46 1.85 3.59
N LEU A 53 -0.09 1.10 2.56
CA LEU A 53 0.71 -0.11 2.69
C LEU A 53 2.18 0.21 2.45
N SER A 54 3.05 -0.06 3.42
CA SER A 54 4.49 0.15 3.22
C SER A 54 5.32 -0.90 3.96
N PRO A 55 6.50 -1.28 3.48
CA PRO A 55 7.46 -2.00 4.31
C PRO A 55 7.90 -1.14 5.50
N LEU A 56 8.47 -1.76 6.54
CA LEU A 56 9.00 -1.01 7.69
C LEU A 56 10.29 -0.24 7.39
N ASN A 57 11.07 -0.77 6.44
CA ASN A 57 12.32 -0.16 6.01
C ASN A 57 12.14 0.32 4.57
N LYS A 58 12.86 1.37 4.18
CA LYS A 58 12.95 1.79 2.79
C LYS A 58 13.48 0.65 1.91
N ASP A 59 12.69 0.28 0.91
CA ASP A 59 13.06 -0.68 -0.12
C ASP A 59 12.77 -0.08 -1.50
N ASN A 60 13.82 0.11 -2.29
CA ASN A 60 13.71 0.62 -3.66
C ASN A 60 12.92 -0.32 -4.58
N ASN A 61 12.75 -1.59 -4.19
CA ASN A 61 11.93 -2.58 -4.88
C ASN A 61 10.55 -2.78 -4.23
N ALA A 62 10.07 -1.81 -3.43
CA ALA A 62 8.74 -1.87 -2.81
C ALA A 62 7.58 -2.20 -3.78
N TRP A 63 7.69 -1.93 -5.08
CA TRP A 63 6.69 -2.29 -6.09
C TRP A 63 6.41 -3.81 -6.09
N LEU A 64 7.43 -4.62 -5.81
CA LEU A 64 7.34 -6.07 -5.80
C LEU A 64 6.36 -6.60 -4.73
N TYR A 65 6.08 -5.82 -3.69
CA TYR A 65 5.17 -6.22 -2.60
C TYR A 65 3.69 -6.20 -3.01
N ASP A 66 3.33 -5.60 -4.14
CA ASP A 66 1.97 -5.60 -4.66
C ASP A 66 1.86 -5.68 -6.19
N ASP A 67 2.82 -6.32 -6.85
CA ASP A 67 2.80 -6.52 -8.31
C ASP A 67 2.37 -7.94 -8.66
N ALA A 68 1.05 -8.15 -8.66
CA ALA A 68 0.45 -9.44 -8.99
C ALA A 68 0.78 -9.91 -10.42
N LYS A 69 1.00 -8.98 -11.35
CA LYS A 69 1.38 -9.31 -12.73
C LYS A 69 2.80 -9.90 -12.75
N TYR A 70 3.74 -9.23 -12.10
CA TYR A 70 5.10 -9.73 -11.98
C TYR A 70 5.15 -11.09 -11.27
N TRP A 71 4.37 -11.29 -10.20
CA TRP A 71 4.31 -12.57 -9.51
C TRP A 71 3.87 -13.71 -10.43
N ALA A 72 2.83 -13.47 -11.24
CA ALA A 72 2.32 -14.44 -12.18
C ALA A 72 3.33 -14.73 -13.30
N GLU A 73 3.92 -13.69 -13.91
CA GLU A 73 4.92 -13.83 -14.98
C GLU A 73 6.17 -14.60 -14.55
N ASN A 74 6.53 -14.52 -13.26
CA ASN A 74 7.70 -15.19 -12.69
C ASN A 74 7.35 -16.47 -11.92
N ASN A 75 6.10 -16.93 -11.98
CA ASN A 75 5.62 -18.15 -11.32
C ASN A 75 5.94 -18.23 -9.81
N LEU A 76 5.77 -17.12 -9.09
CA LEU A 76 5.96 -17.11 -7.64
C LEU A 76 4.94 -18.06 -6.99
N ASN A 77 5.43 -18.87 -6.06
CA ASN A 77 4.58 -19.75 -5.27
C ASN A 77 3.81 -18.97 -4.20
N ILE A 78 2.79 -19.61 -3.63
CA ILE A 78 1.94 -18.96 -2.63
C ILE A 78 2.73 -18.49 -1.39
N GLU A 79 3.76 -19.23 -0.96
CA GLU A 79 4.55 -18.85 0.21
C GLU A 79 5.37 -17.59 -0.05
N GLU A 80 5.87 -17.42 -1.27
CA GLU A 80 6.61 -16.23 -1.72
C GLU A 80 5.69 -15.01 -1.78
N VAL A 81 4.52 -15.14 -2.39
CA VAL A 81 3.51 -14.07 -2.42
C VAL A 81 3.10 -13.70 -1.00
N MET A 82 2.85 -14.69 -0.14
CA MET A 82 2.51 -14.46 1.26
C MET A 82 3.66 -13.78 2.01
N SER A 83 4.91 -14.11 1.72
CA SER A 83 6.09 -13.47 2.33
C SER A 83 6.16 -11.99 1.97
N LEU A 84 6.03 -11.65 0.69
CA LEU A 84 5.95 -10.28 0.19
C LEU A 84 4.81 -9.52 0.86
N ARG A 85 3.57 -10.02 0.74
CA ARG A 85 2.38 -9.40 1.34
C ARG A 85 2.50 -9.20 2.85
N ASN A 86 3.03 -10.20 3.56
CA ASN A 86 3.20 -10.11 5.00
C ASN A 86 4.28 -9.12 5.44
N GLY A 87 5.20 -8.75 4.55
CA GLY A 87 6.20 -7.71 4.82
C GLY A 87 5.63 -6.28 4.85
N LEU A 88 4.36 -6.08 4.50
CA LEU A 88 3.70 -4.77 4.52
C LEU A 88 3.08 -4.45 5.88
N LEU A 89 3.34 -3.23 6.33
CA LEU A 89 2.59 -2.52 7.36
C LEU A 89 1.37 -1.85 6.75
N ASN A 90 0.20 -2.21 7.26
CA ASN A 90 -1.06 -1.53 7.02
C ASN A 90 -1.25 -0.38 8.01
N SER A 91 -0.90 0.83 7.58
CA SER A 91 -1.07 2.07 8.36
C SER A 91 -2.46 2.64 8.13
N ARG A 92 -3.36 2.39 9.08
CA ARG A 92 -4.82 2.43 8.84
C ARG A 92 -5.55 3.57 9.53
N PHE A 93 -6.56 4.11 8.86
CA PHE A 93 -7.53 5.05 9.41
C PHE A 93 -8.95 4.66 8.96
N GLN A 94 -9.96 5.33 9.51
CA GLN A 94 -11.36 5.14 9.11
C GLN A 94 -11.85 6.36 8.33
N ALA A 95 -12.59 6.10 7.25
CA ALA A 95 -13.23 7.13 6.44
C ALA A 95 -14.61 6.64 5.97
N LYS A 96 -15.53 7.56 5.70
CA LYS A 96 -16.75 7.25 4.95
C LYS A 96 -16.45 7.35 3.46
N VAL A 97 -17.10 6.55 2.61
CA VAL A 97 -16.90 6.65 1.14
C VAL A 97 -17.20 8.04 0.56
N SER A 98 -18.10 8.80 1.21
CA SER A 98 -18.43 10.18 0.83
C SER A 98 -17.31 11.18 1.14
N ASP A 99 -16.32 10.82 1.96
CA ASP A 99 -15.24 11.72 2.39
C ASP A 99 -14.29 12.08 1.25
N ILE A 100 -14.32 11.36 0.13
CA ILE A 100 -13.55 11.68 -1.07
C ILE A 100 -13.83 13.09 -1.60
N ARG A 101 -15.00 13.67 -1.29
CA ARG A 101 -15.39 15.03 -1.68
C ARG A 101 -14.98 16.11 -0.69
N LEU A 102 -14.42 15.74 0.46
CA LEU A 102 -14.18 16.64 1.59
C LEU A 102 -12.70 17.03 1.74
N ASN A 103 -11.85 16.74 0.74
CA ASN A 103 -10.43 17.08 0.71
C ASN A 103 -9.72 16.76 2.05
N LYS A 104 -9.98 15.57 2.57
CA LYS A 104 -9.38 15.10 3.82
C LYS A 104 -7.97 14.61 3.54
N LYS A 105 -6.99 15.22 4.20
CA LYS A 105 -5.55 14.89 4.07
C LYS A 105 -5.24 13.39 3.89
N PHE A 106 -5.75 12.52 4.77
CA PHE A 106 -5.43 11.09 4.69
C PHE A 106 -6.07 10.39 3.49
N VAL A 107 -7.26 10.83 3.08
CA VAL A 107 -7.95 10.32 1.89
C VAL A 107 -7.22 10.76 0.63
N GLU A 108 -6.75 12.01 0.58
CA GLU A 108 -5.95 12.53 -0.53
C GLU A 108 -4.63 11.77 -0.67
N VAL A 109 -3.86 11.60 0.40
CA VAL A 109 -2.62 10.82 0.35
C VAL A 109 -2.88 9.37 -0.08
N ALA A 110 -3.96 8.75 0.41
CA ALA A 110 -4.32 7.40 -0.03
C ALA A 110 -4.71 7.38 -1.51
N LYS A 111 -5.41 8.41 -2.02
CA LYS A 111 -5.74 8.55 -3.45
C LYS A 111 -4.46 8.67 -4.27
N ASP A 112 -3.53 9.54 -3.88
CA ASP A 112 -2.27 9.77 -4.60
C ASP A 112 -1.43 8.49 -4.69
N VAL A 113 -1.33 7.73 -3.61
CA VAL A 113 -0.65 6.42 -3.59
C VAL A 113 -1.37 5.39 -4.45
N ALA A 114 -2.71 5.39 -4.47
CA ALA A 114 -3.49 4.42 -5.24
C ALA A 114 -3.41 4.62 -6.75
N ILE A 115 -3.26 5.86 -7.20
CA ILE A 115 -3.26 6.22 -8.64
C ILE A 115 -1.84 6.31 -9.21
N SER A 116 -0.82 6.15 -8.37
CA SER A 116 0.55 6.26 -8.81
C SER A 116 0.93 5.08 -9.72
N SER A 117 1.66 5.38 -10.79
CA SER A 117 2.27 4.38 -11.69
C SER A 117 3.53 3.76 -11.12
N LYS A 118 4.07 4.33 -10.04
CA LYS A 118 5.31 3.93 -9.37
C LYS A 118 5.15 4.02 -7.86
N GLN A 119 6.12 3.44 -7.16
CA GLN A 119 6.17 3.55 -5.70
C GLN A 119 6.30 5.00 -5.24
N VAL A 120 5.88 5.26 -4.01
CA VAL A 120 5.79 6.60 -3.43
C VAL A 120 6.53 6.63 -2.10
N ASP A 121 7.47 7.57 -1.95
CA ASP A 121 8.12 7.83 -0.66
C ASP A 121 7.13 8.43 0.34
N VAL A 122 7.01 7.80 1.50
CA VAL A 122 6.06 8.18 2.54
C VAL A 122 6.72 8.21 3.92
N GLU A 123 6.39 9.24 4.68
CA GLU A 123 6.65 9.31 6.11
C GLU A 123 5.34 9.10 6.87
N ILE A 124 5.33 8.12 7.77
CA ILE A 124 4.17 7.67 8.52
C ILE A 124 4.45 7.81 10.00
N GLU A 125 3.55 8.49 10.71
CA GLU A 125 3.50 8.49 12.18
C GLU A 125 2.37 7.59 12.65
N LEU A 126 2.67 6.69 13.57
CA LEU A 126 1.74 5.70 14.11
C LEU A 126 1.07 6.21 15.38
N LYS A 127 -0.24 5.98 15.48
CA LYS A 127 -1.07 6.34 16.66
C LYS A 127 -0.88 5.35 17.80
N ASN A 128 -0.61 4.09 17.48
CA ASN A 128 -0.43 3.02 18.43
C ASN A 128 0.70 2.09 18.00
N ARG A 129 1.13 1.23 18.93
CA ARG A 129 2.13 0.20 18.65
C ARG A 129 1.68 -0.72 17.51
N LEU A 130 2.66 -1.25 16.79
CA LEU A 130 2.38 -2.22 15.74
C LEU A 130 1.81 -3.50 16.32
N ILE A 131 0.77 -3.99 15.65
CA ILE A 131 0.20 -5.31 15.89
C ILE A 131 0.76 -6.18 14.78
N VAL A 132 1.59 -7.14 15.18
CA VAL A 132 2.13 -8.17 14.29
C VAL A 132 1.19 -9.37 14.34
N GLY A 133 0.78 -9.86 13.19
CA GLY A 133 -0.09 -11.02 13.13
C GLY A 133 -0.60 -11.27 11.72
N ARG A 134 -0.67 -12.55 11.36
CA ARG A 134 -1.29 -12.99 10.12
C ARG A 134 -2.80 -13.08 10.35
N GLU A 135 -3.57 -12.07 9.95
CA GLU A 135 -5.02 -12.20 9.94
C GLU A 135 -5.40 -13.25 8.88
N LYS A 136 -6.03 -14.35 9.32
CA LYS A 136 -6.61 -15.35 8.43
C LYS A 136 -8.01 -14.91 8.03
N ASP A 137 -8.09 -13.83 7.26
CA ASP A 137 -9.33 -13.44 6.59
C ASP A 137 -9.36 -14.13 5.22
N LYS A 138 -10.48 -14.75 4.85
CA LYS A 138 -10.63 -15.42 3.55
C LYS A 138 -10.89 -14.42 2.42
N ILE A 139 -11.26 -13.18 2.75
CA ILE A 139 -11.70 -12.16 1.81
C ILE A 139 -10.60 -11.10 1.62
N LEU A 140 -9.92 -10.71 2.69
CA LEU A 140 -8.96 -9.61 2.64
C LEU A 140 -7.57 -10.08 2.22
N THR A 141 -6.91 -9.27 1.39
CA THR A 141 -5.51 -9.49 1.04
C THR A 141 -4.64 -9.44 2.30
N PRO A 142 -3.78 -10.45 2.52
CA PRO A 142 -2.96 -10.51 3.72
C PRO A 142 -1.98 -9.35 3.79
N HIS A 143 -1.71 -8.94 5.02
CA HIS A 143 -0.68 -8.00 5.42
C HIS A 143 -0.22 -8.43 6.83
N GLY A 144 1.09 -8.41 7.09
CA GLY A 144 1.62 -9.04 8.29
C GLY A 144 1.58 -8.14 9.51
N MET A 145 1.42 -6.84 9.28
CA MET A 145 1.51 -5.83 10.32
C MET A 145 0.45 -4.76 10.15
N ARG A 146 -0.04 -4.21 11.26
CA ARG A 146 -0.99 -3.10 11.23
C ARG A 146 -0.78 -2.15 12.40
N ALA A 147 -1.07 -0.88 12.15
CA ALA A 147 -1.13 0.15 13.18
C ALA A 147 -2.09 1.25 12.75
N GLY A 148 -2.64 1.97 13.71
CA GLY A 148 -3.45 3.16 13.45
C GLY A 148 -2.58 4.29 12.93
N LEU A 149 -3.04 4.98 11.90
CA LEU A 149 -2.37 6.15 11.34
C LEU A 149 -2.61 7.37 12.24
N LYS A 150 -1.53 8.04 12.65
CA LYS A 150 -1.60 9.35 13.34
C LYS A 150 -1.36 10.49 12.37
N ASN A 151 -0.36 10.35 11.49
CA ASN A 151 -0.06 11.34 10.46
C ASN A 151 0.64 10.66 9.28
N VAL A 152 0.54 11.26 8.11
CA VAL A 152 1.29 10.84 6.92
C VAL A 152 1.70 12.05 6.10
N ALA A 153 2.85 11.96 5.43
CA ALA A 153 3.28 12.88 4.41
C ALA A 153 3.91 12.08 3.25
N ILE A 154 3.65 12.53 2.02
CA ILE A 154 4.41 12.08 0.85
C ILE A 154 5.67 12.94 0.80
N THR A 155 6.83 12.30 0.72
CA THR A 155 8.14 12.99 0.72
C THR A 155 8.84 12.98 -0.64
N GLY A 156 8.31 12.22 -1.59
CA GLY A 156 8.80 12.13 -2.97
C GLY A 156 7.76 12.54 -4.01
N ASN A 157 8.14 12.48 -5.29
CA ASN A 157 7.23 12.83 -6.38
C ASN A 157 6.30 11.66 -6.72
N VAL A 158 4.99 11.89 -6.62
CA VAL A 158 3.97 10.94 -7.07
C VAL A 158 3.94 10.95 -8.60
N LYS A 159 4.28 9.82 -9.21
CA LYS A 159 4.23 9.69 -10.67
C LYS A 159 2.87 9.12 -11.09
N VAL A 160 2.01 9.94 -11.67
CA VAL A 160 0.71 9.53 -12.22
C VAL A 160 0.79 9.47 -13.75
N GLU A 161 0.09 8.51 -14.37
CA GLU A 161 -0.02 8.49 -15.83
C GLU A 161 -0.94 9.62 -16.30
N LYS A 162 -0.58 10.28 -17.42
CA LYS A 162 -1.33 11.45 -17.91
C LYS A 162 -2.80 11.16 -18.17
N GLN A 163 -3.11 9.96 -18.65
CA GLN A 163 -4.49 9.55 -18.93
C GLN A 163 -5.30 9.43 -17.64
N VAL A 164 -4.72 8.81 -16.61
CA VAL A 164 -5.32 8.67 -15.28
C VAL A 164 -5.50 10.03 -14.61
N ASP A 165 -4.48 10.88 -14.65
CA ASP A 165 -4.52 12.23 -14.09
C ASP A 165 -5.63 13.08 -14.73
N LYS A 166 -5.78 12.97 -16.06
CA LYS A 166 -6.86 13.64 -16.79
C LYS A 166 -8.24 13.15 -16.33
N VAL A 167 -8.47 11.84 -16.31
CA VAL A 167 -9.75 11.23 -15.93
C VAL A 167 -10.17 11.60 -14.50
N ILE A 168 -9.20 11.71 -13.59
CA ILE A 168 -9.46 12.00 -12.18
C ILE A 168 -9.83 13.46 -11.93
N ASN A 169 -9.28 14.38 -12.73
CA ASN A 169 -9.45 15.81 -12.53
C ASN A 169 -10.51 16.43 -13.45
N ASP A 170 -10.83 15.80 -14.57
CA ASP A 170 -11.86 16.27 -15.50
C ASP A 170 -13.26 15.77 -15.07
N GLU A 171 -14.29 16.59 -15.30
CA GLU A 171 -15.69 16.21 -15.08
C GLU A 171 -16.22 15.34 -16.24
N ILE A 172 -15.76 14.09 -16.29
CA ILE A 172 -16.23 13.08 -17.26
C ILE A 172 -17.14 12.04 -16.61
N LYS A 173 -18.06 11.46 -17.39
CA LYS A 173 -18.92 10.38 -16.89
C LYS A 173 -18.08 9.13 -16.65
N ALA A 174 -18.44 8.34 -15.64
CA ALA A 174 -17.76 7.08 -15.34
C ALA A 174 -17.74 6.10 -16.53
N SER A 175 -18.80 6.08 -17.36
CA SER A 175 -18.85 5.27 -18.57
C SER A 175 -17.80 5.66 -19.60
N GLU A 176 -17.63 6.97 -19.82
CA GLU A 176 -16.64 7.53 -20.76
C GLU A 176 -15.22 7.36 -20.21
N ALA A 177 -15.03 7.52 -18.89
CA ALA A 177 -13.75 7.32 -18.21
C ALA A 177 -13.22 5.89 -18.38
N ILE A 178 -14.09 4.88 -18.27
CA ILE A 178 -13.70 3.48 -18.44
C ILE A 178 -13.25 3.21 -19.89
N GLU A 179 -14.02 3.67 -20.88
CA GLU A 179 -13.68 3.52 -22.31
C GLU A 179 -12.38 4.25 -22.69
N PHE A 180 -12.07 5.37 -22.02
CA PHE A 180 -10.83 6.09 -22.25
C PHE A 180 -9.59 5.38 -21.67
N LEU A 181 -9.74 4.60 -20.60
CA LEU A 181 -8.63 3.96 -19.89
C LEU A 181 -8.36 2.50 -20.32
N TYR A 182 -9.34 1.81 -20.93
CA TYR A 182 -9.27 0.39 -21.29
C TYR A 182 -9.81 0.14 -22.70
#